data_AF-A0A9D6UQ13-F1
#
_entry.id   AF-A0A9D6UQ13-F1
#
_cell.length_a   1.000
_cell.length_b   1.000
_cell.length_c   1.000
_cell.angle_alpha   90.00
_cell.angle_beta   90.00
_cell.angle_gamma   90.00
#
_symmetry.space_group_name_H-M   'P 1'
#
loop_
_entity.id
_entity.type
_entity.pdbx_description
1 polymer ?
#
loop_
_entity_poly.entity_id
_entity_poly.type
_entity_poly.pdbx_seq_one_letter_code
_entity_poly.pdbx_strand_id
1 'polypeptide(L)'
;MIYRKRRTRQGTPGGFYRFLDANNRQVVGPGDGDFIHLRDELGNEWRGVAERQADDTIRYRFRDSNGNYISGVSDGYGVTLRDQKGKTWRGFVD
;
A
#
# COMPACT_ATOMS: atom_id res chain seq x y z
N MET A 1 9.20 27.50 19.60
CA MET A 1 8.48 26.27 20.02
C MET A 1 7.56 25.86 18.87
N ILE A 2 7.93 24.84 18.10
CA ILE A 2 7.13 24.40 16.94
C ILE A 2 6.16 23.33 17.43
N TYR A 3 4.86 23.66 17.48
CA TYR A 3 3.81 22.71 17.85
C TYR A 3 3.62 21.69 16.73
N ARG A 4 4.32 20.55 16.82
CA ARG A 4 4.01 19.38 16.00
C ARG A 4 2.71 18.79 16.54
N LYS A 5 1.58 19.15 15.92
CA LYS A 5 0.26 18.56 16.17
C LYS A 5 0.40 17.04 16.00
N ARG A 6 0.53 16.29 17.11
CA ARG A 6 0.42 14.83 17.12
C ARG A 6 -1.01 14.53 16.66
N ARG A 7 -1.20 14.31 15.35
CA ARG A 7 -2.41 13.67 14.86
C ARG A 7 -2.42 12.30 15.51
N THR A 8 -3.37 12.09 16.42
CA THR A 8 -3.75 10.77 16.93
C THR A 8 -4.24 9.96 15.73
N ARG A 9 -3.31 9.44 14.92
CA ARG A 9 -3.64 8.51 13.86
C ARG A 9 -3.99 7.20 14.58
N GLN A 10 -5.26 6.82 14.54
CA GLN A 10 -5.60 5.40 14.59
C GLN A 10 -4.78 4.77 13.46
N GLY A 11 -3.67 4.14 13.81
CA GLY A 11 -2.78 3.50 12.84
C GLY A 11 -3.61 2.56 11.97
N THR A 12 -3.30 2.52 10.68
CA THR A 12 -3.91 1.51 9.82
C THR A 12 -3.57 0.12 10.36
N PRO A 13 -4.46 -0.89 10.22
CA PRO A 13 -4.16 -2.23 10.69
C PRO A 13 -2.85 -2.71 10.06
N GLY A 14 -1.89 -3.10 10.90
CA GLY A 14 -0.76 -3.91 10.45
C GLY A 14 -1.28 -5.24 9.91
N GLY A 15 -0.50 -5.91 9.07
CA GLY A 15 -0.95 -7.14 8.44
C GLY A 15 -0.02 -7.61 7.33
N PHE A 16 -0.38 -8.72 6.71
CA PHE A 16 0.35 -9.23 5.55
C PHE A 16 -0.40 -8.83 4.27
N TYR A 17 0.33 -8.19 3.37
CA TYR A 17 -0.20 -7.66 2.14
C TYR A 17 0.12 -8.60 0.99
N ARG A 18 -0.88 -8.90 0.16
CA ARG A 18 -0.69 -9.67 -1.08
C ARG A 18 -1.46 -9.03 -2.22
N PHE A 19 -0.73 -8.61 -3.25
CA PHE A 19 -1.31 -8.04 -4.46
C PHE A 19 -0.88 -8.83 -5.70
N LEU A 20 -1.81 -8.95 -6.65
CA LEU A 20 -1.65 -9.67 -7.92
C LEU A 20 -2.06 -8.77 -9.08
N ASP A 21 -1.28 -8.75 -10.16
CA ASP A 21 -1.66 -8.12 -11.43
C ASP A 21 -2.36 -9.12 -12.37
N ALA A 22 -2.89 -8.62 -13.49
CA ALA A 22 -3.53 -9.45 -14.51
C ALA A 22 -2.57 -10.42 -15.25
N ASN A 23 -1.26 -10.25 -15.11
CA ASN A 23 -0.22 -11.11 -15.68
C ASN A 23 0.34 -12.10 -14.64
N ASN A 24 -0.39 -12.33 -13.53
CA ASN A 24 0.03 -13.16 -12.41
C ASN A 24 1.31 -12.71 -11.70
N ARG A 25 1.73 -11.44 -11.85
CA ARG A 25 2.82 -10.91 -11.04
C ARG A 25 2.32 -10.66 -9.64
N GLN A 26 3.10 -11.12 -8.66
CA GLN A 26 2.78 -10.93 -7.27
C GLN A 26 3.72 -9.95 -6.58
N VAL A 27 3.17 -9.13 -5.69
CA VAL A 27 3.94 -8.38 -4.68
C VAL A 27 3.38 -8.68 -3.30
N VAL A 28 4.26 -9.01 -2.36
CA VAL A 28 3.87 -9.38 -0.99
C VAL A 28 4.78 -8.80 0.06
N GLY A 29 4.23 -8.62 1.25
CA GLY A 29 5.06 -8.39 2.42
C GLY A 29 4.29 -7.81 3.60
N PRO A 30 4.99 -7.60 4.72
CA PRO A 30 4.38 -7.09 5.93
C PRO A 30 4.15 -5.57 5.86
N GLY A 31 3.13 -5.11 6.59
CA GLY A 31 3.01 -3.72 6.97
C GLY A 31 2.90 -3.56 8.48
N ASP A 32 3.59 -2.56 8.99
CA ASP A 32 3.61 -2.14 10.39
C ASP A 32 2.92 -0.78 10.50
N GLY A 33 1.64 -0.80 10.88
CA GLY A 33 0.81 0.38 10.98
C GLY A 33 0.69 1.12 9.64
N ASP A 34 1.21 2.35 9.61
CA ASP A 34 1.16 3.22 8.44
C ASP A 34 2.22 2.86 7.37
N PHE A 35 3.21 2.02 7.68
CA PHE A 35 4.33 1.70 6.78
C PHE A 35 4.21 0.27 6.22
N ILE A 36 4.47 0.11 4.92
CA ILE A 36 4.34 -1.17 4.24
C ILE A 36 5.62 -1.47 3.46
N HIS A 37 6.09 -2.71 3.55
CA HIS A 37 7.23 -3.21 2.80
C HIS A 37 6.78 -4.41 1.97
N LEU A 38 6.83 -4.27 0.64
CA LEU A 38 6.52 -5.36 -0.27
C LEU A 38 7.75 -5.75 -1.07
N ARG A 39 7.76 -6.99 -1.54
CA ARG A 39 8.75 -7.52 -2.47
C ARG A 39 8.03 -8.24 -3.59
N ASP A 40 8.51 -8.02 -4.81
CA ASP A 40 8.03 -8.75 -5.99
C ASP A 40 8.84 -10.02 -6.25
N GLU A 41 8.38 -10.83 -7.19
CA GLU A 41 9.04 -12.08 -7.62
C GLU A 41 10.43 -11.87 -8.23
N LEU A 42 10.70 -10.67 -8.76
CA LEU A 42 11.98 -10.30 -9.36
C LEU A 42 12.96 -9.73 -8.32
N GLY A 43 12.53 -9.62 -7.06
CA GLY A 43 13.32 -9.10 -5.96
C GLY A 43 13.28 -7.58 -5.81
N ASN A 44 12.44 -6.86 -6.56
CA ASN A 44 12.25 -5.43 -6.37
C ASN A 44 11.50 -5.17 -5.07
N GLU A 45 12.02 -4.24 -4.28
CA GLU A 45 11.41 -3.80 -3.03
C GLU A 45 10.54 -2.57 -3.25
N TRP A 46 9.35 -2.60 -2.69
CA TRP A 46 8.38 -1.52 -2.72
C TRP A 46 8.14 -1.03 -1.31
N ARG A 47 8.37 0.26 -1.09
CA ARG A 47 8.11 0.92 0.18
C ARG A 47 6.84 1.72 0.03
N GLY A 48 5.90 1.52 0.95
CA GLY A 48 4.61 2.18 0.89
C GLY A 48 4.12 2.72 2.21
N VAL A 49 3.07 3.52 2.08
CA VAL A 49 2.35 4.12 3.19
C VAL A 49 0.85 3.88 2.99
N ALA A 50 0.18 3.49 4.08
CA ALA A 50 -1.26 3.45 4.17
C ALA A 50 -1.77 4.67 4.94
N GLU A 51 -2.82 5.32 4.42
CA GLU A 51 -3.42 6.47 5.06
C GLU A 51 -4.94 6.35 5.04
N ARG A 52 -5.54 6.14 6.22
CA ARG A 52 -6.99 6.14 6.41
C ARG A 52 -7.55 7.55 6.16
N GLN A 53 -8.58 7.62 5.34
CA GLN A 53 -9.31 8.82 4.99
C GLN A 53 -10.51 9.01 5.93
N ALA A 54 -11.19 10.15 5.81
CA ALA A 54 -12.35 10.49 6.65
C ALA A 54 -13.60 9.64 6.36
N ASP A 55 -13.67 9.04 5.17
CA ASP A 55 -14.76 8.17 4.69
C ASP A 55 -14.48 6.67 4.96
N ASP A 56 -13.53 6.40 5.84
CA ASP A 56 -13.05 5.05 6.19
C ASP A 56 -12.28 4.30 5.09
N THR A 57 -12.09 4.91 3.92
CA THR A 57 -11.24 4.32 2.88
C THR A 57 -9.77 4.40 3.27
N ILE A 58 -8.97 3.41 2.87
CA ILE A 58 -7.52 3.43 3.08
C ILE A 58 -6.84 3.73 1.75
N ARG A 59 -6.05 4.80 1.70
CA ARG A 59 -5.24 5.13 0.52
C ARG A 59 -3.85 4.54 0.65
N TYR A 60 -3.44 3.80 -0.37
CA TYR A 60 -2.11 3.20 -0.45
C TYR A 60 -1.25 3.91 -1.48
N ARG A 61 0.03 4.09 -1.14
CA ARG A 61 1.05 4.64 -2.04
C ARG A 61 2.32 3.84 -1.86
N PHE A 62 2.85 3.27 -2.94
CA PHE A 62 4.07 2.49 -2.97
C PHE A 62 5.05 3.07 -3.99
N ARG A 63 6.34 2.96 -3.68
CA ARG A 63 7.43 3.34 -4.58
C ARG A 63 8.58 2.35 -4.46
N ASP A 64 9.18 2.00 -5.59
CA ASP A 64 10.41 1.22 -5.62
C ASP A 64 11.66 2.10 -5.72
N SER A 65 12.84 1.48 -5.68
CA SER A 65 14.13 2.15 -5.82
C SER A 65 14.37 2.74 -7.22
N ASN A 66 13.71 2.18 -8.24
CA ASN A 66 13.80 2.61 -9.63
C ASN A 66 12.87 3.81 -9.93
N GLY A 67 12.10 4.27 -8.94
CA GLY A 67 11.17 5.37 -9.06
C GLY A 67 9.80 5.01 -9.64
N ASN A 68 9.53 3.73 -9.91
CA ASN A 68 8.20 3.24 -10.25
C ASN A 68 7.27 3.44 -9.05
N TYR A 69 6.00 3.74 -9.31
CA TYR A 69 5.00 3.91 -8.26
C TYR A 69 3.74 3.11 -8.56
N ILE A 70 3.11 2.66 -7.48
CA ILE A 70 1.81 1.99 -7.46
C ILE A 70 0.96 2.69 -6.41
N SER A 71 -0.29 3.00 -6.72
CA SER A 71 -1.17 3.68 -5.76
C SER A 71 -2.61 3.24 -5.92
N GLY A 72 -3.40 3.35 -4.87
CA GLY A 72 -4.81 3.00 -4.93
C GLY A 72 -5.51 3.13 -3.60
N VAL A 73 -6.64 2.46 -3.48
CA VAL A 73 -7.52 2.55 -2.32
C VAL A 73 -8.09 1.19 -1.92
N SER A 74 -8.50 1.08 -0.66
CA SER A 74 -9.39 0.04 -0.17
C SER A 74 -10.70 0.66 0.32
N ASP A 75 -11.80 0.00 0.00
CA ASP A 75 -13.18 0.35 0.32
C ASP A 75 -13.88 -0.75 1.16
N GLY A 76 -13.11 -1.50 1.96
CA GLY A 76 -13.63 -2.52 2.89
C GLY A 76 -13.89 -3.90 2.27
N TYR A 77 -13.95 -4.01 0.94
CA TYR A 77 -14.10 -5.29 0.24
C TYR A 77 -12.78 -5.86 -0.27
N GLY A 78 -11.78 -5.00 -0.47
CA GLY A 78 -10.47 -5.40 -0.96
C GLY A 78 -9.63 -4.17 -1.26
N VAL A 79 -8.49 -4.40 -1.88
CA VAL A 79 -7.56 -3.34 -2.27
C VAL A 79 -7.43 -3.35 -3.79
N THR A 80 -7.61 -2.17 -4.41
CA THR A 80 -7.35 -1.97 -5.84
C THR A 80 -6.27 -0.93 -6.01
N LEU A 81 -5.19 -1.29 -6.72
CA LEU A 81 -4.07 -0.41 -7.03
C LEU A 81 -3.88 -0.28 -8.54
N ARG A 82 -3.25 0.81 -8.94
CA ARG A 82 -2.85 1.08 -10.32
C ARG A 82 -1.41 1.58 -10.36
N ASP A 83 -0.64 1.01 -11.28
CA ASP A 83 0.73 1.45 -11.55
C ASP A 83 0.78 2.58 -12.59
N GLN A 84 1.95 3.18 -12.75
CA GLN A 84 2.19 4.22 -13.75
C GLN A 84 2.07 3.77 -15.21
N LYS A 85 2.17 2.46 -15.46
CA LYS A 85 2.02 1.85 -16.81
C LYS A 85 0.55 1.50 -17.10
N GLY A 86 -0.36 1.83 -16.19
CA GLY A 86 -1.78 1.57 -16.31
C GLY A 86 -2.21 0.16 -15.93
N LYS A 87 -1.32 -0.67 -15.39
CA LYS A 87 -1.69 -2.01 -14.88
C LYS A 87 -2.43 -1.88 -13.57
N THR A 88 -3.46 -2.71 -13.44
CA THR A 88 -4.26 -2.83 -12.22
C THR A 88 -3.77 -4.00 -11.41
N TRP A 89 -3.63 -3.79 -10.11
CA TRP A 89 -3.30 -4.79 -9.12
C TRP A 89 -4.46 -4.92 -8.15
N ARG A 90 -4.79 -6.15 -7.77
CA ARG A 90 -5.84 -6.43 -6.79
C ARG A 90 -5.29 -7.30 -5.68
N GLY A 91 -5.80 -7.11 -4.48
CA GLY A 91 -5.37 -7.91 -3.35
C GLY A 91 -6.18 -7.65 -2.09
N PHE A 92 -5.69 -8.21 -1.01
CA PHE A 92 -6.29 -8.11 0.31
C PHE A 92 -5.19 -7.94 1.36
N VAL A 93 -5.62 -7.54 2.55
CA VAL A 93 -4.79 -7.46 3.75
C VAL A 93 -5.30 -8.54 4.69
N ASP A 94 -4.40 -9.40 5.15
CA ASP A 94 -4.66 -10.43 6.17
C ASP A 94 -4.30 -9.90 7.56
#